data_AF-A0A9X3XPN7-F1
#
_entry.id   AF-A0A9X3XPN7-F1
#
_cell.length_a   1.000
_cell.length_b   1.000
_cell.length_c   1.000
_cell.angle_alpha   90.00
_cell.angle_beta   90.00
_cell.angle_gamma   90.00
#
_symmetry.space_group_name_H-M   'P 1'
#
loop_
_entity.id
_entity.type
_entity.pdbx_description
1 polymer ?
#
loop_
_entity_poly.entity_id
_entity_poly.type
_entity_poly.pdbx_seq_one_letter_code
_entity_poly.pdbx_strand_id
1 'polypeptide(L)' 'MKIAVRGGHNYLATGCEGLINEVVEDRKVKDSVIKYLKQLGHTVLDVTPGNMDRDNDLVYGVSKANGWGAELFI' A
#
# COMPACT_ATOMS: atom_id res chain seq x y z
N MET A 1 15.10 5.84 -7.12
CA MET A 1 14.22 6.44 -6.09
C MET A 1 13.76 5.36 -5.12
N LYS A 2 13.57 5.73 -3.86
CA LYS A 2 12.91 4.97 -2.80
C LYS A 2 11.42 5.29 -2.82
N ILE A 3 10.60 4.36 -3.30
CA ILE A 3 9.15 4.55 -3.43
C ILE A 3 8.44 3.65 -2.43
N ALA A 4 7.65 4.23 -1.53
CA ALA A 4 6.74 3.47 -0.69
C ALA A 4 5.40 3.33 -1.39
N VAL A 5 4.87 2.12 -1.47
CA VAL A 5 3.56 1.84 -2.08
C VAL A 5 2.65 1.23 -1.02
N ARG A 6 1.47 1.82 -0.83
CA ARG A 6 0.44 1.36 0.09
C ARG A 6 -0.78 0.87 -0.70
N GLY A 7 -1.17 -0.37 -0.49
CA GLY A 7 -2.53 -0.80 -0.79
C GLY A 7 -3.48 -0.22 0.26
N GLY A 8 -4.56 0.43 -0.17
CA GLY A 8 -5.55 0.99 0.73
C GLY A 8 -6.25 -0.11 1.55
N HIS A 9 -6.71 0.25 2.75
CA HIS A 9 -7.50 -0.63 3.63
C HIS A 9 -6.83 -1.97 3.97
N ASN A 10 -7.51 -2.77 4.79
CA ASN A 10 -7.09 -4.14 5.09
C ASN A 10 -8.32 -5.04 5.35
N TYR A 11 -8.11 -6.33 5.58
CA TYR A 11 -9.21 -7.28 5.73
C TYR A 11 -9.98 -7.16 7.06
N LEU A 12 -9.48 -6.38 8.03
CA LEU A 12 -10.19 -6.02 9.27
C LEU A 12 -10.85 -4.64 9.20
N ALA A 13 -10.29 -3.71 8.44
CA ALA A 13 -10.86 -2.40 8.14
C ALA A 13 -11.03 -2.25 6.62
N THR A 14 -12.05 -2.92 6.07
CA THR A 14 -12.29 -2.99 4.63
C THR A 14 -12.68 -1.63 4.04
N GLY A 15 -12.43 -1.49 2.74
CA GLY A 15 -12.90 -0.36 1.95
C GLY A 15 -14.31 -0.59 1.39
N CYS A 16 -14.61 0.05 0.27
CA CYS A 16 -15.87 -0.08 -0.45
C CYS A 16 -16.05 -1.50 -1.01
N GLU A 17 -17.27 -2.01 -0.92
CA GLU A 17 -17.68 -3.24 -1.59
C GLU A 17 -19.02 -3.01 -2.29
N GLY A 18 -19.04 -3.31 -3.59
CA GLY A 18 -20.22 -3.19 -4.44
C GLY A 18 -20.17 -4.23 -5.55
N LEU A 19 -20.00 -3.80 -6.80
CA LEU A 19 -19.77 -4.73 -7.91
C LEU A 19 -18.41 -5.44 -7.82
N ILE A 20 -17.45 -4.77 -7.20
CA ILE A 20 -16.11 -5.29 -6.88
C ILE A 20 -15.78 -4.97 -5.43
N ASN A 21 -14.85 -5.73 -4.85
CA ASN A 21 -14.30 -5.48 -3.51
C ASN A 21 -12.99 -4.69 -3.64
N GLU A 22 -12.95 -3.51 -3.02
CA GLU A 22 -11.81 -2.60 -3.10
C GLU A 22 -10.50 -3.27 -2.69
N VAL A 23 -10.47 -3.96 -1.55
CA VAL A 23 -9.23 -4.59 -1.03
C VAL A 23 -8.72 -5.63 -2.04
N VAL A 24 -9.62 -6.44 -2.60
CA VAL A 24 -9.25 -7.48 -3.57
C VAL A 24 -8.67 -6.90 -4.86
N GLU A 25 -9.31 -5.88 -5.43
CA GLU A 25 -8.83 -5.27 -6.69
C GLU A 25 -7.59 -4.39 -6.47
N ASP A 26 -7.52 -3.67 -5.34
CA ASP A 26 -6.36 -2.89 -4.93
C ASP A 26 -5.11 -3.76 -4.84
N ARG A 27 -5.17 -4.97 -4.23
CA ARG A 27 -3.99 -5.84 -4.14
C ARG A 27 -3.41 -6.18 -5.51
N LYS A 28 -4.26 -6.41 -6.51
CA LYS A 28 -3.80 -6.71 -7.88
C LYS A 28 -3.09 -5.51 -8.51
N VAL A 29 -3.66 -4.31 -8.35
CA VAL A 29 -3.08 -3.07 -8.87
C VAL A 29 -1.78 -2.74 -8.15
N LYS A 30 -1.78 -2.74 -6.82
CA LYS A 30 -0.61 -2.49 -5.97
C LYS A 30 0.54 -3.44 -6.29
N ASP A 31 0.27 -4.73 -6.40
CA ASP A 31 1.30 -5.72 -6.73
C ASP A 31 1.90 -5.48 -8.13
N SER A 32 1.05 -5.07 -9.09
CA SER A 32 1.49 -4.69 -10.43
C SER A 32 2.35 -3.41 -10.41
N VAL A 33 1.95 -2.39 -9.66
CA VAL A 33 2.73 -1.15 -9.46
C VAL A 33 4.11 -1.48 -8.88
N ILE A 34 4.18 -2.29 -7.80
CA ILE A 34 5.44 -2.69 -7.20
C ILE A 34 6.32 -3.45 -8.20
N LYS A 35 5.75 -4.39 -8.95
CA LYS A 35 6.47 -5.15 -9.99
C LYS A 35 7.12 -4.22 -11.00
N TYR A 36 6.35 -3.31 -11.61
CA TYR A 36 6.86 -2.47 -12.69
C TYR A 36 7.81 -1.37 -12.19
N LEU A 37 7.57 -0.80 -11.00
CA LEU A 37 8.53 0.14 -10.39
C LEU A 37 9.89 -0.53 -10.11
N LYS A 38 9.89 -1.78 -9.63
CA LYS A 38 11.14 -2.55 -9.45
C LYS A 38 11.83 -2.83 -10.79
N GLN A 39 11.07 -3.18 -11.84
CA GLN A 39 11.63 -3.40 -13.19
C GLN A 39 12.27 -2.14 -13.80
N LEU A 40 11.76 -0.95 -13.45
CA LEU A 40 12.34 0.34 -13.85
C LEU A 40 13.58 0.73 -13.03
N GLY A 41 14.01 -0.10 -12.07
CA GLY A 41 15.21 0.14 -11.26
C GLY A 41 14.97 0.98 -9.99
N HIS A 42 13.71 1.19 -9.59
CA HIS A 42 13.41 1.83 -8.32
C HIS A 42 13.55 0.84 -7.15
N THR A 43 13.93 1.35 -5.98
CA THR A 43 13.83 0.61 -4.72
C THR A 43 12.42 0.82 -4.19
N VAL A 44 11.68 -0.26 -3.98
CA VAL A 44 10.25 -0.18 -3.62
C VAL A 44 9.99 -0.89 -2.29
N LEU A 45 9.34 -0.20 -1.36
CA LEU A 45 8.87 -0.74 -0.09
C LEU A 45 7.34 -0.87 -0.12
N ASP A 46 6.84 -2.08 0.10
CA ASP A 46 5.41 -2.29 0.35
C ASP A 46 5.10 -1.91 1.80
N VAL A 47 4.23 -0.92 1.99
CA VAL A 47 3.77 -0.45 3.31
C VAL A 47 2.28 -0.69 3.52
N THR A 48 1.69 -1.64 2.76
CA THR A 48 0.31 -2.08 2.93
C THR A 48 0.09 -2.62 4.35
N PRO A 49 -0.93 -2.13 5.08
CA PRO A 49 -1.23 -2.60 6.43
C PRO A 49 -1.75 -4.05 6.42
N GLY A 50 -1.37 -4.80 7.46
CA GLY A 50 -2.02 -6.07 7.81
C GLY A 50 -3.37 -5.85 8.49
N ASN A 51 -3.90 -6.88 9.17
CA ASN A 51 -5.18 -6.77 9.87
C ASN A 51 -5.08 -5.81 11.07
N MET A 52 -5.71 -4.65 10.97
CA MET A 52 -5.79 -3.63 12.01
C MET A 52 -7.02 -2.73 11.82
N ASP A 53 -7.38 -1.95 12.85
CA ASP A 53 -8.47 -0.99 12.75
C ASP A 53 -8.16 0.17 11.77
N ARG A 54 -9.19 0.95 11.48
CA ARG A 54 -9.16 2.06 10.52
C ARG A 54 -8.09 3.12 10.85
N ASP A 55 -7.90 3.45 12.12
CA ASP A 55 -7.01 4.56 12.50
C ASP A 55 -5.56 4.10 12.41
N ASN A 56 -5.29 2.87 12.86
CA ASN A 56 -3.98 2.23 12.72
C ASN A 56 -3.61 1.96 11.25
N ASP A 57 -4.58 1.61 10.40
CA ASP A 57 -4.39 1.40 8.95
C ASP A 57 -3.75 2.63 8.27
N LEU A 58 -4.23 3.83 8.60
CA LEU A 58 -3.72 5.09 8.06
C LEU A 58 -2.32 5.40 8.59
N VAL A 59 -2.12 5.28 9.90
CA VAL A 59 -0.86 5.64 10.56
C VAL A 59 0.28 4.69 10.17
N TYR A 60 -0.01 3.41 10.00
CA TYR A 60 0.99 2.37 9.70
C TYR A 60 1.79 2.69 8.43
N GLY A 61 1.10 2.90 7.31
CA GLY A 61 1.74 3.12 6.01
C GLY A 61 2.60 4.39 6.01
N VAL A 62 2.05 5.50 6.53
CA VAL A 62 2.74 6.79 6.63
C VAL A 62 4.00 6.68 7.51
N SER A 63 3.89 6.03 8.68
CA SER A 63 5.01 5.87 9.60
C SER A 63 6.14 5.02 9.00
N LYS A 64 5.80 3.93 8.30
CA LYS A 64 6.77 3.08 7.63
C LYS A 64 7.49 3.82 6.50
N ALA A 65 6.76 4.57 5.68
CA ALA A 65 7.34 5.33 4.58
C ALA A 65 8.26 6.47 5.07
N ASN A 66 7.82 7.23 6.08
CA ASN A 66 8.63 8.28 6.69
C ASN A 66 9.90 7.70 7.34
N GLY A 67 9.77 6.64 8.13
CA GLY A 67 10.91 6.00 8.78
C GLY A 67 11.90 5.37 7.80
N TRP A 68 11.41 4.95 6.63
CA TRP A 68 12.27 4.45 5.56
C TRP A 68 12.90 5.58 4.73
N GLY A 69 12.39 6.82 4.81
CA GLY A 69 12.83 7.94 3.97
C GLY A 69 12.43 7.73 2.51
N ALA A 70 11.14 7.44 2.27
CA ALA A 70 10.59 7.39 0.93
C ALA A 70 10.67 8.76 0.25
N GLU A 71 11.10 8.79 -1.01
CA GLU A 71 11.11 9.98 -1.86
C GLU A 71 9.74 10.21 -2.51
N LEU A 72 8.95 9.15 -2.64
CA LEU A 72 7.58 9.16 -3.14
C LEU A 72 6.73 8.15 -2.34
N PHE A 73 5.54 8.57 -1.95
CA PHE A 73 4.51 7.71 -1.36
C PHE A 73 3.34 7.61 -2.33
N ILE A 74 2.95 6.39 -2.68
CA ILE A 74 1.81 6.07 -3.54
C ILE A 74 0.80 5.29 -2.71
#